data_AF-A0A9E7IK38-F1
#
_entry.id   AF-A0A9E7IK38-F1
#
_cell.length_a   1.000
_cell.length_b   1.000
_cell.length_c   1.000
_cell.angle_alpha   90.00
_cell.angle_beta   90.00
_cell.angle_gamma   90.00
#
_symmetry.space_group_name_H-M   'P 1'
#
loop_
_entity.id
_entity.type
_entity.pdbx_description
1 polymer ?
#
loop_
_entity_poly.entity_id
_entity_poly.type
_entity_poly.pdbx_seq_one_letter_code
_entity_poly.pdbx_strand_id
1 'polypeptide(L)'
;MNIKMVGLAVVIAGVSLCVMFFDSYKYMVAALTVVVFGFLIALIGYLSDVKKQKIINDRLDDDIERVIQPLITKYSNLNKQYSSQYDGEEYVQKRMELNRSLEKELTENLPYLESRQIKKIVINFSREQNKL
;
A
#
# COMPACT_ATOMS: atom_id res chain seq x y z
N MET A 1 6.98 -11.89 11.22
CA MET A 1 7.73 -12.89 10.42
C MET A 1 7.05 -13.05 9.08
N ASN A 2 7.78 -12.96 7.97
CA ASN A 2 7.20 -12.95 6.63
C ASN A 2 6.88 -14.40 6.19
N ILE A 3 5.62 -14.82 6.34
CA ILE A 3 5.18 -16.22 6.13
C ILE A 3 5.59 -16.75 4.74
N LYS A 4 5.56 -15.91 3.70
CA LYS A 4 6.01 -16.30 2.36
C LYS A 4 7.51 -16.63 2.29
N MET A 5 8.35 -15.89 3.03
CA MET A 5 9.79 -16.19 3.11
C MET A 5 10.05 -17.48 3.89
N VAL A 6 9.26 -17.75 4.93
CA VAL A 6 9.35 -19.01 5.69
C VAL A 6 9.01 -20.19 4.79
N GLY A 7 7.91 -20.11 4.04
CA GLY A 7 7.53 -21.13 3.06
C GLY A 7 8.62 -21.34 2.00
N LEU A 8 9.18 -20.25 1.46
CA LEU A 8 10.28 -20.32 0.48
C LEU A 8 11.53 -21.00 1.05
N ALA A 9 11.92 -20.69 2.29
CA ALA A 9 13.07 -21.31 2.95
C ALA A 9 12.86 -22.82 3.15
N VAL A 10 11.64 -23.24 3.52
CA VAL A 10 11.27 -24.65 3.65
C VAL A 10 11.33 -25.37 2.30
N VAL A 11 10.88 -24.73 1.21
CA VAL A 11 11.00 -25.28 -0.15
C VAL A 11 12.47 -25.49 -0.52
N ILE A 12 13.32 -24.48 -0.30
CA ILE A 12 14.75 -24.57 -0.63
C ILE A 12 15.42 -25.71 0.17
N ALA A 13 15.14 -25.82 1.47
CA ALA A 13 15.65 -26.91 2.30
C ALA A 13 15.15 -28.29 1.80
N GLY A 14 13.86 -28.40 1.46
CA GLY A 14 13.27 -29.62 0.92
C GLY A 14 13.88 -30.05 -0.42
N VAL A 15 14.12 -29.10 -1.33
CA VAL A 15 14.76 -29.38 -2.63
C VAL A 15 16.20 -29.86 -2.45
N SER A 16 16.96 -29.23 -1.55
CA SER A 16 18.32 -29.69 -1.21
C SER A 16 18.32 -31.12 -0.67
N LEU A 17 17.35 -31.47 0.19
CA LEU A 17 17.19 -32.84 0.69
C LEU A 17 16.81 -33.82 -0.43
N CYS A 18 15.98 -33.42 -1.39
CA CYS A 18 15.66 -34.26 -2.55
C CYS A 18 16.91 -34.59 -3.38
N VAL A 19 17.83 -33.63 -3.56
CA VAL A 19 19.09 -33.85 -4.28
C VAL A 19 20.01 -34.78 -3.49
N MET A 20 20.14 -34.57 -2.17
CA MET A 20 21.02 -35.40 -1.32
C MET A 20 20.55 -36.85 -1.19
N PHE A 21 19.24 -37.11 -1.21
CA PHE A 21 18.66 -38.42 -1.00
C PHE A 21 18.07 -39.03 -2.27
N PHE A 22 18.56 -38.64 -3.45
CA PHE A 22 18.03 -39.09 -4.74
C PHE A 22 18.02 -40.62 -4.89
N ASP A 23 19.04 -41.31 -4.37
CA ASP A 23 19.15 -42.77 -4.46
C ASP A 23 18.28 -43.54 -3.46
N SER A 24 17.61 -42.85 -2.52
CA SER A 24 16.76 -43.50 -1.53
C SER A 24 15.32 -43.05 -1.63
N TYR A 25 14.49 -43.89 -2.25
CA TYR A 25 13.06 -43.64 -2.47
C TYR A 25 12.32 -43.18 -1.20
N LYS A 26 12.59 -43.81 -0.05
CA LYS A 26 11.92 -43.46 1.23
C LYS A 26 12.24 -42.02 1.68
N TYR A 27 13.49 -41.60 1.59
CA TYR A 27 13.91 -40.25 1.97
C TYR A 27 13.55 -39.22 0.90
N MET A 28 13.55 -39.60 -0.37
CA MET A 28 13.05 -38.77 -1.47
C MET A 28 11.57 -38.42 -1.27
N VAL A 29 10.71 -39.40 -0.94
CA VAL A 29 9.27 -39.15 -0.70
C VAL A 29 9.07 -38.22 0.50
N ALA A 30 9.85 -38.39 1.57
CA ALA A 30 9.80 -37.51 2.73
C ALA A 30 10.24 -36.08 2.37
N ALA A 31 11.35 -35.91 1.64
CA ALA A 31 11.83 -34.62 1.19
C ALA A 31 10.84 -33.92 0.25
N LEU A 32 10.21 -34.66 -0.66
CA LEU A 32 9.16 -34.16 -1.55
C LEU A 32 7.94 -33.65 -0.75
N THR A 33 7.57 -34.37 0.31
CA THR A 33 6.49 -33.95 1.21
C THR A 33 6.81 -32.61 1.88
N VAL A 34 8.06 -32.41 2.32
CA VAL A 34 8.53 -31.14 2.89
C VAL A 34 8.46 -30.01 1.86
N VAL A 35 8.84 -30.27 0.60
CA VAL A 35 8.73 -29.28 -0.49
C VAL A 35 7.27 -28.87 -0.71
N VAL A 36 6.34 -29.83 -0.79
CA VAL A 36 4.90 -29.55 -0.95
C VAL A 36 4.37 -28.72 0.23
N PHE A 37 4.78 -29.05 1.46
CA PHE A 37 4.40 -28.28 2.64
C PHE A 37 4.93 -26.84 2.62
N GLY A 38 6.19 -26.66 2.24
CA GLY A 38 6.78 -25.33 2.08
C GLY A 38 6.04 -24.49 1.05
N PHE A 39 5.62 -25.12 -0.06
CA PHE A 39 4.84 -24.46 -1.11
C PHE A 39 3.45 -24.02 -0.62
N LEU A 40 2.75 -24.88 0.14
CA LEU A 40 1.46 -24.53 0.75
C LEU A 40 1.58 -23.34 1.71
N ILE A 41 2.62 -23.32 2.55
CA ILE A 41 2.88 -22.21 3.47
C ILE A 41 3.13 -20.92 2.69
N ALA A 42 3.93 -20.97 1.63
CA ALA A 42 4.19 -19.82 0.78
C ALA A 42 2.90 -19.31 0.12
N LEU A 43 2.08 -20.20 -0.44
CA LEU A 43 0.78 -19.86 -1.05
C LEU A 43 -0.17 -19.19 -0.05
N ILE A 44 -0.29 -19.71 1.17
CA ILE A 44 -1.12 -19.11 2.23
C ILE A 44 -0.62 -17.70 2.56
N GLY A 45 0.71 -17.52 2.62
CA GLY A 45 1.32 -16.20 2.81
C GLY A 45 0.91 -15.20 1.72
N TYR A 46 1.00 -15.59 0.45
CA TYR A 46 0.58 -14.75 -0.67
C TYR A 46 -0.92 -14.45 -0.67
N LEU A 47 -1.77 -15.46 -0.42
CA LEU A 47 -3.22 -15.27 -0.36
C LEU A 47 -3.64 -14.32 0.77
N SER A 48 -2.94 -14.35 1.90
CA SER A 48 -3.17 -13.42 3.02
C SER A 48 -2.84 -11.98 2.63
N ASP A 49 -1.71 -11.76 1.94
CA ASP A 49 -1.33 -10.43 1.44
C ASP A 49 -2.37 -9.90 0.44
N VAL A 50 -2.83 -10.75 -0.50
CA VAL A 50 -3.86 -10.38 -1.49
C VAL A 50 -5.20 -10.04 -0.82
N LYS A 51 -5.64 -10.84 0.17
CA LYS A 51 -6.88 -10.55 0.91
C LYS A 51 -6.80 -9.24 1.67
N LYS A 52 -5.67 -8.95 2.32
CA LYS A 52 -5.46 -7.67 3.01
C LYS A 52 -5.52 -6.50 2.05
N GLN A 53 -4.87 -6.61 0.89
CA GLN A 53 -4.93 -5.58 -0.14
C GLN A 53 -6.35 -5.38 -0.67
N LYS A 54 -7.12 -6.46 -0.88
CA LYS A 54 -8.52 -6.37 -1.29
C LYS A 54 -9.35 -5.60 -0.26
N ILE A 55 -9.22 -5.91 1.04
CA ILE A 55 -9.95 -5.19 2.11
C ILE A 55 -9.57 -3.70 2.14
N ILE A 56 -8.30 -3.38 1.94
CA ILE A 56 -7.85 -1.98 1.87
C ILE A 56 -8.45 -1.29 0.65
N ASN A 57 -8.50 -1.95 -0.51
CA ASN A 57 -9.06 -1.38 -1.72
C ASN A 57 -10.58 -1.17 -1.62
N ASP A 58 -11.31 -2.15 -1.09
CA ASP A 58 -12.75 -2.06 -0.88
C ASP A 58 -13.09 -0.90 0.09
N ARG A 59 -12.29 -0.72 1.16
CA ARG A 59 -12.44 0.43 2.07
C ARG A 59 -12.07 1.76 1.42
N LEU A 60 -11.04 1.76 0.56
CA LEU A 60 -10.60 2.96 -0.12
C LEU A 60 -11.65 3.45 -1.12
N ASP A 61 -12.33 2.55 -1.82
CA ASP A 61 -13.41 2.92 -2.74
C ASP A 61 -14.55 3.65 -1.99
N ASP A 62 -14.96 3.14 -0.82
CA ASP A 62 -15.95 3.80 0.03
C ASP A 62 -15.43 5.15 0.58
N ASP A 63 -14.17 5.21 1.02
CA ASP A 63 -13.58 6.40 1.59
C ASP A 63 -13.23 7.46 0.53
N ILE A 64 -13.10 7.10 -0.75
CA ILE A 64 -12.94 8.07 -1.85
C ILE A 64 -14.15 9.01 -1.87
N GLU A 65 -15.36 8.46 -1.87
CA GLU A 65 -16.59 9.25 -1.91
C GLU A 65 -16.85 9.95 -0.57
N ARG A 66 -16.61 9.26 0.55
CA ARG A 66 -16.99 9.76 1.87
C ARG A 66 -15.99 10.74 2.49
N VAL A 67 -14.70 10.60 2.19
CA VAL A 67 -13.61 11.34 2.86
C VAL A 67 -12.77 12.10 1.85
N ILE A 68 -12.20 11.44 0.85
CA ILE A 68 -11.22 12.05 -0.04
C ILE A 68 -11.87 13.15 -0.88
N GLN A 69 -12.97 12.86 -1.58
CA GLN A 69 -13.62 13.82 -2.48
C GLN A 69 -14.16 15.07 -1.75
N PRO A 70 -14.78 14.96 -0.56
CA PRO A 70 -15.13 16.13 0.25
C PRO A 70 -13.91 16.96 0.67
N LEU A 71 -12.82 16.32 1.09
CA LEU A 71 -11.59 17.01 1.46
C LEU A 71 -10.98 17.73 0.24
N ILE A 72 -10.84 17.06 -0.89
CA ILE A 72 -10.36 17.66 -2.14
C ILE A 72 -11.23 18.86 -2.53
N THR A 73 -12.55 18.77 -2.41
CA THR A 73 -13.48 19.87 -2.70
C THR A 73 -13.27 21.05 -1.75
N LYS A 74 -13.24 20.79 -0.44
CA LYS A 74 -12.97 21.79 0.62
C LYS A 74 -11.67 22.54 0.33
N TYR A 75 -10.60 21.80 0.07
CA TYR A 75 -9.27 22.34 -0.16
C TYR A 75 -9.11 23.02 -1.52
N SER A 76 -9.82 22.57 -2.57
CA SER A 76 -9.86 23.28 -3.86
C SER A 76 -10.59 24.63 -3.73
N ASN A 77 -11.71 24.67 -3.02
CA ASN A 77 -12.42 25.92 -2.76
C ASN A 77 -11.58 26.90 -1.94
N LEU A 78 -10.86 26.40 -0.94
CA LEU A 78 -9.92 27.22 -0.17
C LEU A 78 -8.78 27.76 -1.04
N ASN A 79 -8.23 26.95 -1.94
CA ASN A 79 -7.21 27.39 -2.88
C ASN A 79 -7.72 28.51 -3.81
N LYS A 80 -8.97 28.42 -4.29
CA LYS A 80 -9.62 29.48 -5.08
C LYS A 80 -9.78 30.78 -4.28
N GLN A 81 -10.16 30.69 -3.01
CA GLN A 81 -10.22 31.86 -2.13
C GLN A 81 -8.83 32.48 -1.97
N TYR A 82 -7.80 31.67 -1.72
CA TYR A 82 -6.43 32.17 -1.59
C TYR A 82 -5.93 32.83 -2.87
N SER A 83 -6.20 32.27 -4.05
CA SER A 83 -5.81 32.90 -5.32
C SER A 83 -6.53 34.23 -5.59
N SER A 84 -7.68 34.47 -4.95
CA SER A 84 -8.41 35.74 -5.07
C SER A 84 -7.96 36.80 -4.06
N GLN A 85 -7.32 36.40 -2.96
CA GLN A 85 -6.97 37.26 -1.83
C GLN A 85 -5.48 37.58 -1.74
N TYR A 86 -4.64 36.68 -2.25
CA TYR A 86 -3.19 36.76 -2.16
C TYR A 86 -2.56 36.65 -3.54
N ASP A 87 -1.41 37.27 -3.71
CA ASP A 87 -0.67 37.22 -4.97
C ASP A 87 0.83 36.93 -4.72
N GLY A 88 1.52 36.44 -5.75
CA GLY A 88 2.95 36.16 -5.70
C GLY A 88 3.38 35.19 -4.58
N GLU A 89 4.37 35.60 -3.77
CA GLU A 89 4.98 34.75 -2.74
C GLU A 89 4.01 34.37 -1.60
N GLU A 90 3.10 35.26 -1.24
CA GLU A 90 2.15 35.01 -0.15
C GLU A 90 1.15 33.90 -0.53
N TYR A 91 0.70 33.90 -1.78
CA TYR A 91 -0.10 32.81 -2.34
C TYR A 91 0.65 31.47 -2.34
N VAL A 92 1.95 31.49 -2.68
CA VAL A 92 2.79 30.28 -2.65
C VAL A 92 2.92 29.71 -1.23
N GLN A 93 3.11 30.56 -0.23
CA GLN A 93 3.17 30.12 1.17
C GLN A 93 1.82 29.53 1.61
N LYS A 94 0.70 30.19 1.30
CA LYS A 94 -0.64 29.70 1.61
C LYS A 94 -0.94 28.36 0.95
N ARG A 95 -0.47 28.14 -0.27
CA ARG A 95 -0.54 26.84 -0.95
C ARG A 95 0.27 25.74 -0.25
N MET A 96 1.45 26.05 0.27
CA MET A 96 2.23 25.08 1.03
C MET A 96 1.55 24.70 2.35
N GLU A 97 0.99 25.69 3.07
CA GLU A 97 0.17 25.45 4.26
C GLU A 97 -1.04 24.58 3.95
N LEU A 98 -1.73 24.88 2.85
CA LEU A 98 -2.90 24.15 2.37
C LEU A 98 -2.57 22.68 2.12
N ASN A 99 -1.49 22.39 1.40
CA ASN A 99 -1.06 21.02 1.12
C ASN A 99 -0.69 20.26 2.40
N ARG A 100 -0.05 20.92 3.37
CA ARG A 100 0.26 20.31 4.69
C ARG A 100 -0.99 19.98 5.48
N SER A 101 -1.98 20.88 5.48
CA SER A 101 -3.25 20.64 6.17
C SER A 101 -4.06 19.52 5.52
N LEU A 102 -4.09 19.46 4.19
CA LEU A 102 -4.70 18.34 3.45
C LEU A 102 -3.99 17.01 3.78
N GLU A 103 -2.65 16.98 3.80
CA GLU A 103 -1.89 15.78 4.17
C GLU A 103 -2.23 15.32 5.59
N LYS A 104 -2.34 16.25 6.53
CA LYS A 104 -2.71 15.96 7.93
C LYS A 104 -4.12 15.39 8.04
N GLU A 105 -5.12 16.04 7.45
CA GLU A 105 -6.51 15.55 7.50
C GLU A 105 -6.67 14.19 6.81
N LEU A 106 -5.98 13.96 5.67
CA LEU A 106 -5.98 12.65 5.02
C LEU A 106 -5.34 11.57 5.91
N THR A 107 -4.27 11.91 6.65
CA THR A 107 -3.61 10.96 7.57
C THR A 107 -4.50 10.61 8.76
N GLU A 108 -5.23 11.58 9.30
CA GLU A 108 -6.16 11.38 10.41
C GLU A 108 -7.37 10.55 10.00
N ASN A 109 -7.93 10.80 8.81
CA ASN A 109 -9.12 10.10 8.34
C ASN A 109 -8.84 8.75 7.67
N LEU A 110 -7.63 8.55 7.12
CA LEU A 110 -7.23 7.32 6.42
C LEU A 110 -5.99 6.68 7.07
N PRO A 111 -6.07 6.26 8.36
CA PRO A 111 -4.92 5.78 9.12
C PRO A 111 -4.35 4.45 8.59
N TYR A 112 -5.07 3.77 7.72
CA TYR A 112 -4.62 2.52 7.08
C TYR A 112 -3.77 2.75 5.82
N LEU A 113 -3.71 3.98 5.30
CA LEU A 113 -2.87 4.32 4.16
C LEU A 113 -1.45 4.65 4.62
N GLU A 114 -0.46 4.20 3.86
CA GLU A 114 0.92 4.58 4.09
C GLU A 114 1.14 6.06 3.77
N SER A 115 2.04 6.73 4.50
CA SER A 115 2.40 8.14 4.24
C SER A 115 2.77 8.40 2.77
N ARG A 116 3.43 7.44 2.10
CA ARG A 116 3.78 7.56 0.68
C ARG A 116 2.54 7.61 -0.22
N GLN A 117 1.47 6.90 0.12
CA GLN A 117 0.21 6.90 -0.63
C GLN A 117 -0.51 8.24 -0.43
N ILE A 118 -0.60 8.74 0.80
CA ILE A 118 -1.19 10.04 1.12
C ILE A 118 -0.45 11.17 0.38
N LYS A 119 0.89 11.16 0.40
CA LYS A 119 1.70 12.15 -0.34
C LYS A 119 1.41 12.15 -1.83
N LYS A 120 1.15 11.00 -2.46
CA LYS A 120 0.76 10.94 -3.87
C LYS A 120 -0.58 11.62 -4.12
N ILE A 121 -1.56 11.47 -3.23
CA ILE A 121 -2.86 12.14 -3.32
C ILE A 121 -2.66 13.66 -3.28
N VAL A 122 -1.91 14.17 -2.31
CA VAL A 122 -1.63 15.61 -2.16
C VAL A 122 -0.85 16.18 -3.36
N ILE A 123 0.14 15.44 -3.88
CA ILE A 123 0.89 15.85 -5.08
C ILE A 123 -0.03 15.92 -6.30
N ASN A 124 -0.90 14.93 -6.49
CA ASN A 124 -1.85 14.92 -7.61
C ASN A 124 -2.84 16.08 -7.49
N PHE A 125 -3.40 16.31 -6.31
CA PHE A 125 -4.24 17.47 -6.02
C PHE A 125 -3.54 18.78 -6.39
N SER A 126 -2.32 19.00 -5.88
CA SER A 126 -1.54 20.22 -6.12
C SER A 126 -1.25 20.42 -7.62
N ARG A 127 -0.98 19.34 -8.36
CA ARG A 127 -0.81 19.37 -9.82
C ARG A 127 -2.09 19.73 -10.56
N GLU A 128 -3.24 19.19 -10.14
CA GLU A 128 -4.54 19.53 -10.75
C GLU A 128 -4.91 20.98 -10.51
N GLN A 129 -4.62 21.51 -9.32
CA GLN A 129 -4.82 22.93 -9.03
C GLN A 129 -3.95 23.87 -9.89
N ASN A 130 -2.81 23.38 -10.42
CA ASN A 130 -1.97 24.18 -11.34
C ASN A 130 -2.49 24.19 -12.79
N LYS A 131 -3.45 23.31 -13.13
CA LYS A 131 -4.04 23.24 -14.47
C LYS A 131 -5.31 24.09 -14.60
N LEU A 132 -5.90 24.47 -13.47
CA LEU A 132 -7.06 25.34 -13.36
C LEU A 132 -6.60 26.79 -13.33
#